data_AF-A0A940NTG6-F1
#
_entry.id   AF-A0A940NTG6-F1
#
_cell.length_a   1.000
_cell.length_b   1.000
_cell.length_c   1.000
_cell.angle_alpha   90.00
_cell.angle_beta   90.00
_cell.angle_gamma   90.00
#
_symmetry.space_group_name_H-M   'P 1'
#
loop_
_entity.id
_entity.type
_entity.pdbx_description
1 polymer ?
#
loop_
_entity_poly.entity_id
_entity_poly.type
_entity_poly.pdbx_seq_one_letter_code
_entity_poly.pdbx_strand_id
1 'polypeptide(L)'
;MIERDQEIVNTLEFFKCLSRDDLILLFFKDKKSAVSNCNQVLRRLRDRGHIKQSKRHSPAVYFPNPSTIKETSQKIPHYLGIARVYFSLSHYINSFEVEPKLGPKGTVEPDAFMIYNNSPYFVEIQLTQYNVKTMQEKIERYENYYYSNEWRKFPWQPDEPFFPAIAIFTQTSYEINSFLEIYQYKSAKELHQLSAMQI
;
A
#
# COMPACT_ATOMS: atom_id res chain seq x y z
N MET A 1 10.22 -3.21 25.51
CA MET A 1 9.45 -4.03 24.54
C MET A 1 10.46 -4.89 23.78
N ILE A 2 10.14 -6.14 23.41
CA ILE A 2 11.10 -6.94 22.62
C ILE A 2 11.11 -6.47 21.15
N GLU A 3 12.15 -6.81 20.39
CA GLU A 3 12.35 -6.35 19.01
C GLU A 3 11.12 -6.57 18.12
N ARG A 4 10.64 -7.81 18.00
CA ARG A 4 9.43 -8.13 17.22
C ARG A 4 8.18 -7.35 17.66
N ASP A 5 8.04 -7.10 18.96
CA ASP A 5 6.89 -6.34 19.47
C ASP A 5 6.97 -4.88 18.98
N GLN A 6 8.18 -4.30 18.95
CA GLN A 6 8.42 -2.97 18.40
C GLN A 6 8.20 -2.94 16.89
N GLU A 7 8.68 -3.95 16.16
CA GLU A 7 8.47 -4.05 14.71
C GLU A 7 6.98 -4.13 14.35
N ILE A 8 6.18 -4.91 15.10
CA ILE A 8 4.73 -4.98 14.91
C ILE A 8 4.08 -3.60 15.08
N VAL A 9 4.45 -2.87 16.14
CA VAL A 9 3.90 -1.53 16.41
C VAL A 9 4.29 -0.56 15.30
N ASN A 10 5.57 -0.50 14.94
CA ASN A 10 6.07 0.38 13.86
C ASN A 10 5.40 0.07 12.52
N THR A 11 5.18 -1.21 12.22
CA THR A 11 4.52 -1.65 10.98
C THR A 11 3.04 -1.23 10.97
N LEU A 12 2.36 -1.33 12.11
CA LEU A 12 0.98 -0.85 12.26
C LEU A 12 0.89 0.68 12.16
N GLU A 13 1.89 1.42 12.64
CA GLU A 13 1.97 2.88 12.47
C GLU A 13 2.16 3.24 11.00
N PHE A 14 3.05 2.54 10.29
CA PHE A 14 3.36 2.77 8.88
C PHE A 14 2.16 2.45 7.96
N PHE A 15 1.54 1.27 8.10
CA PHE A 15 0.39 0.86 7.28
C PHE A 15 -0.97 1.28 7.85
N LYS A 16 -1.00 1.93 9.02
CA LYS A 16 -2.19 2.38 9.77
C LYS A 16 -3.07 1.25 10.33
N CYS A 17 -3.15 0.10 9.67
CA CYS A 17 -3.79 -1.11 10.18
C CYS A 17 -3.35 -2.36 9.42
N LEU A 18 -3.40 -3.51 10.10
CA LEU A 18 -3.15 -4.82 9.50
C LEU A 18 -4.13 -5.86 10.04
N SER A 19 -4.48 -6.85 9.23
CA SER A 19 -5.25 -7.99 9.74
C SER A 19 -4.38 -8.95 10.54
N ARG A 20 -5.00 -9.80 11.37
CA ARG A 20 -4.30 -10.88 12.08
C ARG A 20 -3.46 -11.72 11.11
N ASP A 21 -4.02 -12.05 9.95
CA ASP A 21 -3.39 -12.97 9.00
C ASP A 21 -2.18 -12.31 8.30
N ASP A 22 -2.26 -11.00 8.02
CA ASP A 22 -1.10 -10.24 7.55
C ASP A 22 0.02 -10.26 8.62
N LEU A 23 -0.32 -10.01 9.89
CA LEU A 23 0.65 -10.04 10.99
C LEU A 23 1.28 -11.43 11.20
N ILE A 24 0.51 -12.51 11.03
CA ILE A 24 1.01 -13.88 11.07
C ILE A 24 2.05 -14.09 9.96
N LEU A 25 1.71 -13.71 8.73
CA LEU A 25 2.58 -13.88 7.56
C LEU A 25 3.91 -13.16 7.73
N LEU A 26 3.91 -11.98 8.35
CA LEU A 26 5.10 -11.15 8.53
C LEU A 26 6.01 -11.64 9.65
N PHE A 27 5.45 -11.86 10.84
CA PHE A 27 6.24 -11.97 12.06
C PHE A 27 6.27 -13.38 12.66
N PHE A 28 5.46 -14.30 12.10
CA PHE A 28 5.25 -15.62 12.69
C PHE A 28 5.30 -16.78 11.68
N LYS A 29 5.52 -16.53 10.38
CA LYS A 29 5.49 -17.58 9.34
C LYS A 29 6.36 -18.80 9.64
N ASP A 30 7.55 -18.58 10.21
CA ASP A 30 8.53 -19.65 10.48
C ASP A 30 8.38 -20.27 11.90
N LYS A 31 7.34 -19.88 12.66
CA LYS A 31 7.16 -20.34 14.04
C LYS A 31 6.19 -21.53 14.10
N LYS A 32 6.56 -22.57 14.86
CA LYS A 32 5.62 -23.63 15.27
C LYS A 32 4.40 -22.98 15.94
N SER A 33 3.20 -23.33 15.51
CA SER A 33 1.95 -22.74 16.01
C SER A 33 1.87 -21.21 15.84
N ALA A 34 2.19 -20.71 14.65
CA ALA A 34 2.21 -19.28 14.29
C ALA A 34 0.99 -18.50 14.77
N VAL A 35 -0.22 -19.06 14.60
CA VAL A 35 -1.49 -18.44 15.02
C VAL A 35 -1.54 -18.21 16.54
N SER A 36 -1.20 -19.24 17.33
CA SER A 36 -1.26 -19.16 18.80
C SER A 36 -0.24 -18.14 19.33
N ASN A 37 0.99 -18.20 18.80
CA ASN A 37 2.05 -17.24 19.14
C ASN A 37 1.65 -15.80 18.80
N CYS A 38 1.12 -15.59 17.59
CA CYS A 38 0.64 -14.27 17.17
C CYS A 38 -0.45 -13.75 18.11
N ASN A 39 -1.47 -14.55 18.41
CA ASN A 39 -2.55 -14.16 19.32
C ASN A 39 -2.04 -13.81 20.73
N GLN A 40 -1.04 -14.52 21.24
CA GLN A 40 -0.44 -14.22 22.55
C GLN A 40 0.29 -12.87 22.54
N VAL A 41 1.08 -12.61 21.49
CA VAL A 41 1.79 -11.33 21.32
C VAL A 41 0.81 -10.17 21.17
N LEU A 42 -0.19 -10.31 20.29
CA LEU A 42 -1.18 -9.26 20.05
C LEU A 42 -2.04 -8.99 21.29
N ARG A 43 -2.38 -10.02 22.07
CA ARG A 43 -3.04 -9.85 23.37
C ARG A 43 -2.17 -9.02 24.31
N ARG A 44 -0.89 -9.38 24.48
CA ARG A 44 0.04 -8.65 25.35
C ARG A 44 0.20 -7.18 24.92
N LEU A 45 0.39 -6.93 23.63
CA LEU A 45 0.53 -5.56 23.09
C LEU A 45 -0.72 -4.72 23.36
N ARG A 46 -1.90 -5.32 23.19
CA ARG A 46 -3.18 -4.67 23.48
C ARG A 46 -3.37 -4.42 24.97
N ASP A 47 -3.10 -5.40 25.82
CA ASP A 47 -3.28 -5.27 27.27
C ASP A 47 -2.32 -4.22 27.87
N ARG A 48 -1.17 -4.00 27.22
CA ARG A 48 -0.22 -2.92 27.53
C ARG A 48 -0.53 -1.58 26.85
N GLY A 49 -1.60 -1.51 26.05
CA GLY A 49 -2.06 -0.27 25.42
C GLY A 49 -1.26 0.18 24.19
N HIS A 50 -0.41 -0.66 23.60
CA HIS A 50 0.36 -0.30 22.39
C HIS A 50 -0.46 -0.37 21.10
N ILE A 51 -1.47 -1.26 21.06
CA ILE A 51 -2.30 -1.48 19.87
C ILE A 51 -3.78 -1.61 20.26
N LYS A 52 -4.66 -1.39 19.28
CA LYS A 52 -6.10 -1.65 19.36
C LYS A 52 -6.49 -2.78 18.44
N GLN A 53 -7.57 -3.49 18.80
CA GLN A 53 -8.14 -4.57 17.98
C GLN A 53 -9.59 -4.21 17.65
N SER A 54 -9.91 -4.24 16.36
CA SER A 54 -11.29 -4.24 15.89
C SER A 54 -11.71 -5.62 15.41
N LYS A 55 -12.83 -6.11 15.95
CA LYS A 55 -13.45 -7.38 15.55
C LYS A 55 -14.57 -7.22 14.51
N ARG A 56 -14.70 -6.02 13.94
CA ARG A 56 -15.70 -5.71 12.89
C ARG A 56 -15.40 -6.44 11.57
N HIS A 57 -14.17 -6.87 11.38
CA HIS A 57 -13.69 -7.61 10.24
C HIS A 57 -13.29 -9.02 10.67
N SER A 58 -13.39 -9.97 9.74
CA SER A 58 -12.87 -11.32 9.89
C SER A 58 -11.87 -11.58 8.77
N PRO A 59 -10.58 -11.86 9.06
CA PRO A 59 -9.95 -11.85 10.38
C PRO A 59 -9.95 -10.46 11.06
N ALA A 60 -9.78 -10.43 12.38
CA ALA A 60 -9.72 -9.18 13.15
C ALA A 60 -8.59 -8.26 12.65
N VAL A 61 -8.84 -6.95 12.68
CA VAL A 61 -7.89 -5.91 12.25
C VAL A 61 -7.31 -5.21 13.47
N TYR A 62 -6.02 -4.93 13.42
CA TYR A 62 -5.25 -4.29 14.47
C TYR A 62 -4.78 -2.91 14.01
N PHE A 63 -4.70 -1.99 14.95
CA PHE A 63 -4.37 -0.58 14.74
C PHE A 63 -3.30 -0.15 15.75
N PRO A 64 -2.46 0.86 15.43
CA PRO A 64 -1.64 1.50 16.44
C PRO A 64 -2.52 2.20 17.48
N ASN A 65 -1.95 2.47 18.66
CA ASN A 65 -2.61 3.28 19.68
C ASN A 65 -1.72 4.49 20.07
N PRO A 66 -2.14 5.73 19.78
CA PRO A 66 -3.44 6.12 19.22
C PRO A 66 -3.61 5.69 17.75
N SER A 67 -4.85 5.39 17.36
CA SER A 67 -5.14 4.98 15.99
C SER A 67 -5.19 6.20 15.07
N THR A 68 -4.51 6.11 13.93
CA THR A 68 -4.49 7.18 12.91
C THR A 68 -5.76 7.19 12.04
N ILE A 69 -6.53 6.10 12.07
CA ILE A 69 -7.82 5.95 11.39
C ILE A 69 -8.88 5.38 12.33
N LYS A 70 -10.15 5.66 12.04
CA LYS A 70 -11.29 5.07 12.76
C LYS A 70 -11.45 3.59 12.41
N GLU A 71 -11.84 2.77 13.37
CA GLU A 71 -12.14 1.33 13.17
C GLU A 71 -13.31 1.07 12.20
N THR A 72 -14.12 2.09 11.90
CA THR A 72 -15.22 2.04 10.94
C THR A 72 -14.87 2.68 9.60
N SER A 73 -13.60 3.00 9.37
CA SER A 73 -13.15 3.67 8.15
C SER A 73 -13.34 2.79 6.92
N GLN A 74 -13.91 3.36 5.86
CA GLN A 74 -14.02 2.71 4.56
C GLN A 74 -12.65 2.54 3.87
N LYS A 75 -11.59 3.19 4.38
CA LYS A 75 -10.22 3.03 3.87
C LYS A 75 -9.50 1.78 4.39
N ILE A 76 -10.04 1.06 5.38
CA ILE A 76 -9.38 -0.13 5.94
C ILE A 76 -9.00 -1.15 4.85
N PRO A 77 -9.90 -1.53 3.91
CA PRO A 77 -9.54 -2.46 2.84
C PRO A 77 -8.39 -1.96 1.95
N HIS A 78 -8.31 -0.65 1.68
CA HIS A 78 -7.22 -0.07 0.90
C HIS A 78 -5.87 -0.22 1.62
N TYR A 79 -5.79 0.12 2.91
CA TYR A 79 -4.55 -0.07 3.68
C TYR A 79 -4.10 -1.52 3.76
N LEU A 80 -5.04 -2.47 3.89
CA LEU A 80 -4.71 -3.90 3.82
C LEU A 80 -4.18 -4.29 2.43
N GLY A 81 -4.74 -3.73 1.36
CA GLY A 81 -4.26 -3.93 -0.01
C GLY A 81 -2.88 -3.35 -0.26
N ILE A 82 -2.62 -2.13 0.20
CA ILE A 82 -1.31 -1.46 0.15
C ILE A 82 -0.26 -2.31 0.84
N ALA A 83 -0.55 -2.76 2.07
CA ALA A 83 0.35 -3.59 2.84
C ALA A 83 0.69 -4.90 2.11
N ARG A 84 -0.30 -5.57 1.51
CA ARG A 84 -0.09 -6.79 0.73
C ARG A 84 0.79 -6.57 -0.50
N VAL A 85 0.63 -5.44 -1.21
CA VAL A 85 1.51 -5.07 -2.31
C VAL A 85 2.94 -4.92 -1.80
N TYR A 86 3.15 -4.12 -0.76
CA TYR A 86 4.47 -3.92 -0.17
C TYR A 86 5.11 -5.24 0.26
N PHE A 87 4.41 -6.08 1.03
CA PHE A 87 4.99 -7.33 1.52
C PHE A 87 5.30 -8.34 0.42
N SER A 88 4.54 -8.33 -0.67
CA SER A 88 4.81 -9.20 -1.81
C SER A 88 6.07 -8.79 -2.60
N LEU A 89 6.43 -7.50 -2.52
CA LEU A 89 7.51 -6.90 -3.31
C LEU A 89 8.66 -6.35 -2.45
N SER A 90 8.62 -6.53 -1.14
CA SER A 90 9.49 -5.82 -0.19
C SER A 90 10.99 -6.05 -0.45
N HIS A 91 11.35 -7.21 -0.97
CA HIS A 91 12.73 -7.54 -1.35
C HIS A 91 13.26 -6.73 -2.55
N TYR A 92 12.38 -6.08 -3.31
CA TYR A 92 12.66 -5.36 -4.54
C TYR A 92 12.30 -3.86 -4.43
N ILE A 93 11.77 -3.43 -3.29
CA ILE A 93 11.36 -2.06 -3.04
C ILE A 93 12.48 -1.32 -2.32
N ASN A 94 12.97 -0.25 -2.93
CA ASN A 94 14.00 0.61 -2.33
C ASN A 94 13.38 1.72 -1.47
N SER A 95 12.18 2.16 -1.81
CA SER A 95 11.44 3.20 -1.08
C SER A 95 9.94 2.95 -1.21
N PHE A 96 9.19 3.19 -0.14
CA PHE A 96 7.74 3.05 -0.11
C PHE A 96 7.12 4.13 0.77
N GLU A 97 6.05 4.75 0.28
CA GLU A 97 5.28 5.76 1.01
C GLU A 97 3.79 5.44 0.90
N VAL A 98 3.10 5.42 2.04
CA VAL A 98 1.64 5.17 2.12
C VAL A 98 0.90 6.51 2.04
N GLU A 99 -0.01 6.65 1.07
CA GLU A 99 -0.76 7.88 0.78
C GLU A 99 0.15 9.14 0.71
N PRO A 100 1.09 9.19 -0.24
CA PRO A 100 1.99 10.33 -0.37
C PRO A 100 1.21 11.61 -0.64
N LYS A 101 1.62 12.72 -0.02
CA LYS A 101 0.98 14.02 -0.19
C LYS A 101 1.61 14.76 -1.36
N LEU A 102 0.98 14.67 -2.52
CA LEU A 102 1.50 15.26 -3.75
C LEU A 102 1.18 16.74 -3.94
N GLY A 103 0.25 17.29 -3.14
CA GLY A 103 -0.16 18.69 -3.24
C GLY A 103 -1.36 19.03 -2.35
N PRO A 104 -1.99 20.20 -2.54
CA PRO A 104 -3.22 20.58 -1.84
C PRO A 104 -4.39 19.67 -2.24
N LYS A 105 -5.47 19.72 -1.45
CA LYS A 105 -6.70 18.96 -1.70
C LYS A 105 -7.21 19.19 -3.13
N GLY A 106 -7.47 18.10 -3.85
CA GLY A 106 -7.85 18.13 -5.26
C GLY A 106 -6.71 17.74 -6.22
N THR A 107 -5.46 17.70 -5.72
CA THR A 107 -4.36 16.99 -6.39
C THR A 107 -4.66 15.50 -6.39
N VAL A 108 -4.06 14.75 -7.32
CA VAL A 108 -4.14 13.29 -7.28
C VAL A 108 -3.56 12.74 -5.96
N GLU A 109 -4.26 11.76 -5.39
CA GLU A 109 -3.92 11.11 -4.12
C GLU A 109 -3.75 9.61 -4.39
N PRO A 110 -2.56 9.17 -4.84
CA PRO A 110 -2.28 7.74 -4.99
C PRO A 110 -2.39 7.02 -3.64
N ASP A 111 -2.75 5.75 -3.67
CA ASP A 111 -2.80 4.91 -2.47
C ASP A 111 -1.39 4.71 -1.88
N ALA A 112 -0.37 4.59 -2.73
CA ALA A 112 1.03 4.56 -2.33
C ALA A 112 1.97 5.08 -3.42
N PHE A 113 3.21 5.36 -3.04
CA PHE A 113 4.34 5.51 -3.96
C PHE A 113 5.38 4.44 -3.65
N MET A 114 6.01 3.88 -4.67
CA MET A 114 7.10 2.94 -4.49
C MET A 114 8.20 3.11 -5.54
N ILE A 115 9.44 2.81 -5.16
CA ILE A 115 10.54 2.58 -6.11
C ILE A 115 10.80 1.08 -6.12
N TYR A 116 10.34 0.40 -7.17
CA TYR A 116 10.46 -1.05 -7.36
C TYR A 116 11.51 -1.32 -8.45
N ASN A 117 12.57 -2.08 -8.13
CA ASN A 117 13.68 -2.37 -9.05
C ASN A 117 14.22 -1.10 -9.77
N ASN A 118 14.42 -0.02 -9.00
CA ASN A 118 14.84 1.31 -9.49
C ASN A 118 13.83 2.07 -10.36
N SER A 119 12.63 1.53 -10.58
CA SER A 119 11.55 2.20 -11.29
C SER A 119 10.52 2.78 -10.31
N PRO A 120 10.24 4.10 -10.36
CA PRO A 120 9.23 4.73 -9.51
C PRO A 120 7.81 4.49 -10.05
N TYR A 121 6.89 4.22 -9.12
CA TYR A 121 5.47 4.00 -9.41
C TYR A 121 4.58 4.79 -8.45
N PHE A 122 3.54 5.42 -9.00
CA PHE A 122 2.32 5.70 -8.25
C PHE A 122 1.46 4.44 -8.24
N VAL A 123 1.00 4.04 -7.06
CA VAL A 123 0.28 2.79 -6.84
C VAL A 123 -1.17 3.08 -6.49
N GLU A 124 -2.07 2.36 -7.16
CA GLU A 124 -3.51 2.41 -6.99
C GLU A 124 -4.06 1.03 -6.64
N ILE A 125 -4.73 0.89 -5.49
CA ILE A 125 -5.40 -0.35 -5.07
C ILE A 125 -6.89 -0.22 -5.40
N GLN A 126 -7.28 -0.77 -6.55
CA GLN A 126 -8.65 -0.68 -7.04
C GLN A 126 -9.45 -1.92 -6.66
N LEU A 127 -10.05 -1.88 -5.46
CA LEU A 127 -10.83 -2.99 -4.88
C LEU A 127 -12.25 -3.10 -5.43
N THR A 128 -12.86 -1.96 -5.81
CA THR A 128 -14.20 -1.92 -6.38
C THR A 128 -14.13 -1.67 -7.88
N GLN A 129 -15.12 -2.18 -8.61
CA GLN A 129 -15.22 -1.94 -10.04
C GLN A 129 -15.70 -0.50 -10.28
N TYR A 130 -14.90 0.27 -11.03
CA TYR A 130 -15.31 1.57 -11.54
C TYR A 130 -15.96 1.40 -12.91
N ASN A 131 -16.80 2.35 -13.29
CA ASN A 131 -17.16 2.49 -14.70
C ASN A 131 -16.01 3.21 -15.44
N VAL A 132 -16.06 3.17 -16.78
CA VAL A 132 -15.01 3.75 -17.64
C VAL A 132 -14.83 5.24 -17.34
N LYS A 133 -15.91 6.01 -17.18
CA LYS A 133 -15.87 7.44 -16.88
C LYS A 133 -15.13 7.73 -15.57
N THR A 134 -15.46 7.03 -14.49
CA THR A 134 -14.82 7.22 -13.18
C THR A 134 -13.35 6.82 -13.20
N MET A 135 -12.98 5.79 -13.98
CA MET A 135 -11.57 5.45 -14.18
C MET A 135 -10.85 6.54 -14.97
N GLN A 136 -11.43 7.04 -16.06
CA GLN A 136 -10.85 8.13 -16.84
C GLN A 136 -10.66 9.40 -16.01
N GLU A 137 -11.65 9.80 -15.21
CA GLU A 137 -11.55 10.93 -14.27
C GLU A 137 -10.42 10.75 -13.23
N LYS A 138 -10.10 9.50 -12.84
CA LYS A 138 -8.93 9.22 -11.99
C LYS A 138 -7.63 9.48 -12.76
N ILE A 139 -7.53 9.02 -14.01
CA ILE A 139 -6.33 9.19 -14.83
C ILE A 139 -6.12 10.66 -15.22
N GLU A 140 -7.18 11.40 -15.53
CA GLU A 140 -7.12 12.85 -15.79
C GLU A 140 -6.53 13.63 -14.62
N ARG A 141 -6.72 13.19 -13.36
CA ARG A 141 -6.04 13.81 -12.21
C ARG A 141 -4.53 13.61 -12.23
N TYR A 142 -4.05 12.46 -12.69
CA TYR A 142 -2.62 12.25 -12.91
C TYR A 142 -2.09 13.09 -14.06
N GLU A 143 -2.83 13.23 -15.16
CA GLU A 143 -2.44 14.09 -16.28
C GLU A 143 -2.35 15.56 -15.85
N ASN A 144 -3.34 16.05 -15.09
CA ASN A 144 -3.28 17.38 -14.50
C ASN A 144 -2.08 17.56 -13.57
N TYR A 145 -1.76 16.52 -12.77
CA TYR A 145 -0.57 16.54 -11.94
C TYR A 145 0.73 16.54 -12.76
N TYR A 146 0.78 15.79 -13.87
CA TYR A 146 1.88 15.82 -14.82
C TYR A 146 2.11 17.24 -15.36
N TYR A 147 1.06 17.93 -15.80
CA TYR A 147 1.14 19.30 -16.32
C TYR A 147 1.57 20.33 -15.26
N SER A 148 1.35 20.06 -13.97
CA SER A 148 1.79 20.95 -12.90
C SER A 148 3.31 21.03 -12.75
N ASN A 149 4.06 20.04 -13.26
CA ASN A 149 5.51 19.87 -13.08
C ASN A 149 5.99 19.74 -11.62
N GLU A 150 5.09 19.66 -10.63
CA GLU A 150 5.48 19.52 -9.21
C GLU A 150 6.24 18.20 -8.95
N TRP A 151 5.88 17.14 -9.66
CA TRP A 151 6.54 15.83 -9.61
C TRP A 151 8.03 15.87 -9.96
N ARG A 152 8.49 16.89 -10.71
CA ARG A 152 9.90 17.07 -11.06
C ARG A 152 10.76 17.47 -9.87
N LYS A 153 10.15 17.94 -8.78
CA LYS A 153 10.84 18.42 -7.58
C LYS A 153 11.14 17.29 -6.57
N PHE A 154 10.74 16.05 -6.87
CA PHE A 154 11.01 14.96 -5.94
C PHE A 154 12.52 14.71 -5.80
N PRO A 155 13.01 14.48 -4.57
CA PRO A 155 14.45 14.39 -4.30
C PRO A 155 15.12 13.16 -4.94
N TRP A 156 14.34 12.16 -5.37
CA TRP A 156 14.84 10.98 -6.07
C TRP A 156 14.92 11.15 -7.59
N GLN A 157 14.46 12.29 -8.14
CA GLN A 157 14.51 12.55 -9.58
C GLN A 157 15.96 12.65 -10.06
N PRO A 158 16.31 12.01 -11.19
CA PRO A 158 17.61 12.21 -11.83
C PRO A 158 17.66 13.57 -12.55
N ASP A 159 18.83 13.90 -13.11
CA ASP A 159 19.06 15.15 -13.85
C ASP A 159 18.10 15.35 -15.02
N GLU A 160 17.69 14.26 -15.69
CA GLU A 160 16.61 14.25 -16.68
C GLU A 160 15.32 13.70 -16.03
N PRO A 161 14.42 14.57 -15.50
CA PRO A 161 13.32 14.10 -14.67
C PRO A 161 12.26 13.42 -15.52
N PHE A 162 11.72 12.32 -15.00
CA PHE A 162 10.65 11.57 -15.62
C PHE A 162 9.48 11.32 -14.65
N PHE A 163 8.28 11.16 -15.22
CA PHE A 163 7.08 10.96 -14.42
C PHE A 163 7.00 9.49 -13.99
N PRO A 164 6.69 9.18 -12.70
CA PRO A 164 6.45 7.81 -12.27
C PRO A 164 5.36 7.13 -13.10
N ALA A 165 5.57 5.86 -13.46
CA ALA A 165 4.51 5.06 -14.06
C ALA A 165 3.38 4.83 -13.04
N ILE A 166 2.16 4.54 -13.52
CA ILE A 166 1.01 4.29 -12.66
C ILE A 166 0.74 2.78 -12.65
N ALA A 167 0.89 2.14 -11.49
CA ALA A 167 0.58 0.74 -11.27
C ALA A 167 -0.80 0.59 -10.60
N ILE A 168 -1.77 0.06 -11.34
CA ILE A 168 -3.13 -0.17 -10.86
C ILE A 168 -3.30 -1.65 -10.53
N PHE A 169 -3.49 -1.96 -9.25
CA PHE A 169 -3.81 -3.30 -8.78
C PHE A 169 -5.32 -3.51 -8.77
N THR A 170 -5.83 -4.31 -9.71
CA THR A 170 -7.27 -4.46 -9.93
C THR A 170 -7.65 -5.82 -10.51
N GLN A 171 -8.85 -6.30 -10.20
CA GLN A 171 -9.41 -7.50 -10.83
C GLN A 171 -10.10 -7.21 -12.17
N THR A 172 -10.37 -5.94 -12.50
CA THR A 172 -11.04 -5.53 -13.74
C THR A 172 -10.02 -4.99 -14.73
N SER A 173 -10.15 -5.33 -16.01
CA SER A 173 -9.33 -4.69 -17.06
C SER A 173 -10.04 -3.42 -17.52
N TYR A 174 -9.35 -2.29 -17.49
CA TYR A 174 -9.86 -1.01 -17.99
C TYR A 174 -9.18 -0.64 -19.29
N GLU A 175 -9.96 -0.20 -20.27
CA GLU A 175 -9.41 0.53 -21.41
C GLU A 175 -9.16 1.97 -20.96
N ILE A 176 -7.90 2.37 -20.94
CA ILE A 176 -7.46 3.67 -20.46
C ILE A 176 -6.84 4.43 -21.63
N ASN A 177 -7.37 5.62 -21.91
CA ASN A 177 -6.79 6.51 -22.91
C ASN A 177 -5.98 7.59 -22.18
N SER A 178 -4.65 7.47 -22.22
CA SER A 178 -3.73 8.45 -21.64
C SER A 178 -2.37 8.38 -22.33
N PHE A 179 -1.64 9.49 -22.30
CA PHE A 179 -0.24 9.54 -22.71
C PHE A 179 0.72 9.09 -21.59
N LEU A 180 0.21 8.93 -20.36
CA LEU A 180 1.00 8.46 -19.23
C LEU A 180 1.25 6.95 -19.33
N GLU A 181 2.37 6.53 -18.76
CA GLU A 181 2.71 5.12 -18.66
C GLU A 181 1.90 4.44 -17.55
N ILE A 182 1.00 3.53 -17.93
CA ILE A 182 0.04 2.91 -17.01
C ILE A 182 0.06 1.39 -17.17
N TYR A 183 0.22 0.70 -16.06
CA TYR A 183 0.22 -0.75 -15.96
C TYR A 183 -0.90 -1.23 -15.05
N GLN A 184 -1.59 -2.29 -15.48
CA GLN A 184 -2.66 -2.92 -14.71
C GLN A 184 -2.25 -4.34 -14.34
N TYR A 185 -2.33 -4.65 -13.04
CA TYR A 185 -1.98 -5.96 -12.50
C TYR A 185 -3.12 -6.49 -11.63
N LYS A 186 -3.44 -7.79 -11.75
CA LYS A 186 -4.28 -8.55 -10.83
C LYS A 186 -3.66 -8.67 -9.44
N SER A 187 -2.33 -8.65 -9.35
CA SER A 187 -1.61 -8.76 -8.08
C SER A 187 -0.17 -8.27 -8.16
N ALA A 188 0.43 -8.00 -7.00
CA ALA A 188 1.86 -7.74 -6.88
C ALA A 188 2.73 -8.90 -7.40
N LYS A 189 2.26 -10.14 -7.27
CA LYS A 189 2.95 -11.31 -7.83
C LYS A 189 3.02 -11.25 -9.37
N GLU A 190 1.94 -10.81 -10.01
CA GLU A 190 1.92 -10.67 -11.47
C GLU A 190 2.86 -9.57 -11.94
N LEU A 191 2.91 -8.42 -11.26
CA LEU A 191 3.92 -7.38 -11.52
C LEU A 191 5.32 -7.98 -11.51
N HIS A 192 5.65 -8.73 -10.45
CA HIS A 192 6.97 -9.35 -10.33
C HIS A 192 7.25 -10.32 -11.49
N GLN A 193 6.29 -11.21 -11.81
CA GLN A 193 6.43 -12.18 -12.90
C GLN A 193 6.65 -11.50 -14.26
N LEU A 194 5.84 -10.50 -14.60
CA LEU A 194 5.95 -9.81 -15.89
C LEU A 194 7.23 -8.99 -15.99
N SER A 195 7.67 -8.35 -14.90
CA SER A 195 8.94 -7.61 -14.88
C SER A 195 10.16 -8.52 -15.06
N ALA A 196 10.11 -9.76 -14.56
CA ALA A 196 11.20 -10.72 -14.70
C ALA A 196 11.32 -11.32 -16.11
N MET A 197 10.24 -11.28 -16.92
CA MET A 197 10.22 -11.77 -18.30
C MET A 197 10.72 -10.75 -19.33
N GLN A 198 10.98 -9.51 -18.90
CA GLN A 198 11.51 -8.43 -19.74
C GLN A 198 13.05 -8.32 -19.68
N ILE A 199 13.72 -9.28 -19.03
CA ILE A 199 15.19 -9.42 -18.93
C ILE A 199 15.67 -10.50 -19.89
#